data_AF-A0A023WYT7-F1
#
_entry.id   AF-A0A023WYT7-F1
#
_cell.length_a   1.000
_cell.length_b   1.000
_cell.length_c   1.000
_cell.angle_alpha   90.00
_cell.angle_beta   90.00
_cell.angle_gamma   90.00
#
_symmetry.space_group_name_H-M   'P 1'
#
loop_
_entity.id
_entity.type
_entity.pdbx_description
1 polymer ?
#
loop_
_entity_poly.entity_id
_entity_poly.type
_entity_poly.pdbx_seq_one_letter_code
_entity_poly.pdbx_strand_id
1 'polypeptide(L)'
;MTSKRPDYEALDALGYPYKREACVVGELPLAERRPALDAAIASVSKSLGLPELKSLSYGLPVFAAFGLNRREAGRHEKANLLLTQGADLSLDFVPAYTSASI
;
A
#
# COMPACT_ATOMS: atom_id res chain seq x y z
N MET A 1 -5.53 18.44 -2.01
CA MET A 1 -5.99 18.10 -3.37
C MET A 1 -5.90 16.60 -3.50
N THR A 2 -7.02 15.93 -3.77
CA THR A 2 -7.04 14.49 -4.06
C THR A 2 -6.68 14.30 -5.53
N SER A 3 -5.60 13.56 -5.79
CA SER A 3 -5.22 13.15 -7.14
C SER A 3 -6.15 12.06 -7.62
N LYS A 4 -6.59 12.15 -8.89
CA LYS A 4 -7.24 11.02 -9.54
C LYS A 4 -6.22 9.88 -9.66
N ARG A 5 -6.64 8.64 -9.37
CA ARG A 5 -5.80 7.46 -9.56
C ARG A 5 -5.55 7.24 -11.06
N PRO A 6 -4.33 6.89 -11.48
CA PRO A 6 -4.05 6.63 -12.88
C PRO A 6 -4.81 5.38 -13.36
N ASP A 7 -5.13 5.36 -14.66
CA ASP A 7 -5.69 4.17 -15.29
C ASP A 7 -4.64 3.05 -15.34
N TYR A 8 -5.07 1.82 -15.12
CA TYR A 8 -4.27 0.60 -15.10
C TYR A 8 -4.96 -0.47 -15.95
N GLU A 9 -4.17 -1.18 -16.77
CA GLU A 9 -4.63 -2.33 -17.53
C GLU A 9 -4.51 -3.59 -16.68
N ALA A 10 -5.65 -4.13 -16.27
CA ALA A 10 -5.76 -5.33 -15.45
C ALA A 10 -6.33 -6.48 -16.28
N LEU A 11 -6.24 -7.70 -15.74
CA LEU A 11 -6.86 -8.89 -16.33
C LEU A 11 -8.09 -9.28 -15.51
N ASP A 12 -9.19 -9.58 -16.19
CA ASP A 12 -10.41 -10.09 -15.54
C ASP A 12 -10.26 -11.56 -15.12
N ALA A 13 -11.33 -12.15 -14.57
CA ALA A 13 -11.32 -13.54 -14.10
C ALA A 13 -11.11 -14.57 -15.24
N LEU A 14 -11.32 -14.18 -16.49
CA LEU A 14 -11.11 -15.00 -17.69
C LEU A 14 -9.76 -14.70 -18.36
N GLY A 15 -8.98 -13.76 -17.83
CA GLY A 15 -7.69 -13.34 -18.38
C GLY A 15 -7.77 -12.29 -19.49
N TYR A 16 -8.93 -11.66 -19.71
CA TYR A 16 -9.07 -10.60 -20.70
C TYR A 16 -8.65 -9.23 -20.14
N PRO A 17 -7.93 -8.40 -20.93
CA PRO A 17 -7.53 -7.08 -20.49
C PRO A 17 -8.73 -6.15 -20.36
N TYR A 18 -8.76 -5.37 -19.29
CA TYR A 18 -9.70 -4.26 -19.08
C TYR A 18 -9.00 -3.11 -18.36
N LYS A 19 -9.55 -1.90 -18.49
CA LYS A 19 -9.03 -0.72 -17.80
C LYS A 19 -9.81 -0.45 -16.53
N ARG A 20 -9.10 -0.19 -15.44
CA ARG A 20 -9.64 0.35 -14.19
C ARG A 20 -8.66 1.34 -13.58
N GLU A 21 -9.05 2.01 -12.52
CA GLU A 21 -8.10 2.80 -11.73
C GLU A 21 -7.10 1.88 -11.00
N ALA A 22 -5.87 2.37 -10.81
CA ALA A 22 -4.88 1.72 -9.98
C ALA A 22 -5.41 1.55 -8.55
N CYS A 23 -5.17 0.41 -7.93
CA CYS A 23 -5.62 0.06 -6.59
C CYS A 23 -4.45 -0.07 -5.60
N VAL A 24 -3.27 -0.48 -6.08
CA VAL A 24 -2.08 -0.70 -5.26
C VAL A 24 -0.87 0.07 -5.79
N VAL A 25 0.15 0.25 -4.96
CA VAL A 25 1.38 0.98 -5.30
C VAL A 25 2.05 0.43 -6.56
N GLY A 26 2.08 -0.89 -6.75
CA GLY A 26 2.71 -1.56 -7.88
C GLY A 26 2.08 -1.25 -9.24
N GLU A 27 0.86 -0.74 -9.24
CA GLU A 27 0.13 -0.36 -10.46
C GLU A 27 0.42 1.09 -10.89
N LEU A 28 1.04 1.90 -10.02
CA LEU A 28 1.43 3.27 -10.35
C LEU A 28 2.59 3.29 -11.36
N PRO A 29 2.75 4.40 -12.12
CA PRO A 29 3.97 4.69 -12.85
C PRO A 29 5.21 4.60 -11.96
N LEU A 30 6.32 4.08 -12.48
CA LEU A 30 7.53 3.79 -11.70
C LEU A 30 8.01 4.97 -10.85
N ALA A 31 7.94 6.18 -11.41
CA ALA A 31 8.36 7.42 -10.74
C ALA A 31 7.49 7.78 -9.51
N GLU A 32 6.26 7.29 -9.44
CA GLU A 32 5.29 7.63 -8.39
C GLU A 32 5.27 6.61 -7.24
N ARG A 33 5.81 5.40 -7.45
CA ARG A 33 5.76 4.31 -6.48
C ARG A 33 6.46 4.63 -5.17
N ARG A 34 7.67 5.18 -5.24
CA ARG A 34 8.44 5.54 -4.04
C ARG A 34 7.78 6.68 -3.26
N PRO A 35 7.40 7.82 -3.90
CA PRO A 35 6.62 8.86 -3.23
C PRO A 35 5.34 8.34 -2.58
N ALA A 36 4.62 7.42 -3.23
CA ALA A 36 3.41 6.83 -2.66
C ALA A 36 3.69 6.03 -1.38
N LEU A 37 4.73 5.20 -1.35
CA LEU A 37 5.13 4.44 -0.15
C LEU A 37 5.55 5.36 1.01
N ASP A 38 6.32 6.41 0.70
CA ASP A 38 6.75 7.39 1.70
C ASP A 38 5.54 8.16 2.27
N ALA A 39 4.53 8.47 1.44
CA ALA A 39 3.31 9.11 1.90
C ALA A 39 2.37 8.16 2.68
N ALA A 40 2.43 6.85 2.41
CA ALA A 40 1.54 5.87 3.04
C ALA A 40 1.92 5.53 4.49
N ILE A 41 3.19 5.69 4.86
CA ILE A 41 3.72 5.16 6.13
C ILE A 41 2.98 5.68 7.36
N ALA A 42 2.64 6.97 7.39
CA ALA A 42 1.91 7.57 8.50
C ALA A 42 0.48 6.99 8.64
N SER A 43 -0.21 6.78 7.53
CA SER A 43 -1.55 6.15 7.52
C SER A 43 -1.50 4.68 7.93
N VAL A 44 -0.48 3.95 7.46
CA VAL A 44 -0.25 2.55 7.82
C VAL A 44 0.08 2.43 9.31
N SER A 45 0.99 3.28 9.81
CA SER A 45 1.34 3.41 11.24
C SER A 45 0.11 3.65 12.10
N LYS A 46 -0.72 4.65 11.73
CA LYS A 46 -1.99 4.94 12.40
C LYS A 46 -2.95 3.75 12.39
N SER A 47 -3.06 3.03 11.26
CA SER A 47 -3.89 1.84 11.18
C SER A 47 -3.35 0.74 12.09
N LEU A 48 -2.05 0.48 12.09
CA LEU A 48 -1.44 -0.58 12.87
C LEU A 48 -1.37 -0.28 14.37
N GLY A 49 -1.44 1.00 14.77
CA GLY A 49 -1.18 1.41 16.14
C GLY A 49 0.29 1.20 16.55
N LEU A 50 1.20 1.14 15.58
CA LEU A 50 2.63 0.87 15.78
C LEU A 50 3.46 2.07 15.32
N PRO A 51 4.52 2.45 16.05
CA PRO A 51 5.42 3.51 15.62
C PRO A 51 6.21 3.08 14.38
N GLU A 52 6.33 3.98 13.42
CA GLU A 52 7.18 3.79 12.25
C GLU A 52 8.66 3.81 12.65
N LEU A 53 9.42 2.79 12.27
CA LEU A 53 10.86 2.70 12.57
C LEU A 53 11.73 2.93 11.34
N LYS A 54 11.22 2.58 10.16
CA LYS A 54 11.91 2.70 8.86
C LYS A 54 10.89 3.02 7.77
N SER A 55 11.35 3.54 6.65
CA SER A 55 10.48 3.71 5.47
C SER A 55 9.96 2.36 4.95
N LEU A 56 8.76 2.37 4.36
CA LEU A 56 8.24 1.22 3.61
C LEU A 56 9.11 0.94 2.38
N SER A 57 9.25 -0.33 2.02
CA SER A 57 10.04 -0.77 0.87
C SER A 57 9.18 -1.55 -0.11
N TYR A 58 9.37 -1.30 -1.40
CA TYR A 58 8.55 -1.86 -2.48
C TYR A 58 8.52 -3.39 -2.47
N GLY A 59 9.67 -4.04 -2.32
CA GLY A 59 9.79 -5.50 -2.38
C GLY A 59 9.71 -6.20 -1.02
N LEU A 60 9.50 -5.48 0.08
CA LEU A 60 9.48 -6.06 1.42
C LEU A 60 8.07 -6.00 2.01
N PRO A 61 7.70 -6.97 2.88
CA PRO A 61 6.50 -6.88 3.67
C PRO A 61 6.48 -5.63 4.57
N VAL A 62 5.29 -5.07 4.77
CA VAL A 62 5.06 -3.88 5.59
C VAL A 62 5.66 -4.02 6.99
N PHE A 63 5.61 -5.21 7.62
CA PHE A 63 6.14 -5.44 8.96
C PHE A 63 7.63 -5.08 9.11
N ALA A 64 8.41 -5.14 8.03
CA ALA A 64 9.85 -4.82 8.06
C ALA A 64 10.11 -3.36 8.45
N ALA A 65 9.14 -2.46 8.25
CA ALA A 65 9.19 -1.06 8.64
C ALA A 65 8.87 -0.82 10.13
N PHE A 66 8.29 -1.80 10.82
CA PHE A 66 7.80 -1.69 12.20
C PHE A 66 8.59 -2.55 13.20
N GLY A 67 9.75 -3.10 12.78
CA GLY A 67 10.65 -3.85 13.66
C GLY A 67 10.14 -5.23 14.09
N LEU A 68 9.03 -5.69 13.51
CA LEU A 68 8.50 -7.01 13.77
C LEU A 68 9.24 -8.07 12.94
N ASN A 69 9.23 -9.31 13.41
CA ASN A 69 9.50 -10.46 12.57
C ASN A 69 8.20 -11.04 11.97
N ARG A 70 8.35 -11.96 11.01
CA ARG A 70 7.20 -12.57 10.32
C ARG A 70 6.22 -13.29 11.27
N ARG A 71 6.73 -13.92 12.34
CA ARG A 71 5.92 -14.66 13.31
C ARG A 71 5.07 -13.71 14.15
N GLU A 72 5.63 -12.59 14.59
CA GLU A 72 4.92 -11.53 15.31
C GLU A 72 3.87 -10.87 14.42
N ALA A 73 4.26 -10.51 13.20
CA ALA A 73 3.35 -9.96 12.20
C ALA A 73 2.14 -10.87 11.94
N GLY A 74 2.35 -12.18 11.83
CA GLY A 74 1.28 -13.15 11.62
C GLY A 74 0.34 -13.37 12.81
N ARG A 75 0.71 -12.91 14.00
CA ARG A 75 -0.15 -12.97 15.21
C ARG A 75 -0.87 -11.66 15.49
N HIS A 76 -0.55 -10.60 14.76
CA HIS A 76 -1.17 -9.29 14.90
C HIS A 76 -2.60 -9.32 14.37
N GLU A 77 -3.51 -8.54 14.96
CA GLU A 77 -4.89 -8.39 14.46
C GLU A 77 -4.95 -7.93 12.98
N LYS A 78 -3.96 -7.14 12.57
CA LYS A 78 -3.78 -6.64 11.20
C LYS A 78 -2.70 -7.40 10.42
N ALA A 79 -2.56 -8.70 10.67
CA ALA A 79 -1.58 -9.56 9.99
C ALA A 79 -1.63 -9.43 8.46
N ASN A 80 -2.83 -9.34 7.88
CA ASN A 80 -3.01 -9.15 6.43
C ASN A 80 -2.23 -7.94 5.92
N LEU A 81 -2.35 -6.78 6.57
CA LEU A 81 -1.62 -5.57 6.19
C LEU A 81 -0.12 -5.71 6.43
N LEU A 82 0.29 -6.24 7.58
CA LEU A 82 1.71 -6.40 7.93
C LEU A 82 2.46 -7.36 7.00
N LEU A 83 1.78 -8.39 6.50
CA LEU A 83 2.35 -9.38 5.58
C LEU A 83 2.24 -8.97 4.11
N THR A 84 1.50 -7.91 3.80
CA THR A 84 1.38 -7.34 2.44
C THR A 84 2.74 -6.79 2.00
N GLN A 85 3.16 -7.03 0.76
CA GLN A 85 4.37 -6.42 0.20
C GLN A 85 4.13 -4.95 -0.10
N GLY A 86 5.17 -4.11 -0.07
CA GLY A 86 5.03 -2.69 -0.39
C GLY A 86 4.40 -2.43 -1.77
N ALA A 87 4.71 -3.25 -2.78
CA ALA A 87 4.10 -3.18 -4.10
C ALA A 87 2.58 -3.43 -4.07
N ASP A 88 2.11 -4.28 -3.18
CA ASP A 88 0.70 -4.66 -3.06
C ASP A 88 -0.06 -3.79 -2.05
N LEU A 89 0.60 -2.77 -1.47
CA LEU A 89 -0.03 -1.87 -0.53
C LEU A 89 -1.13 -1.05 -1.22
N SER A 90 -2.33 -1.06 -0.64
CA SER A 90 -3.46 -0.29 -1.16
C SER A 90 -3.16 1.21 -1.21
N LEU A 91 -3.54 1.85 -2.31
CA LEU A 91 -3.51 3.31 -2.46
C LEU A 91 -4.45 4.04 -1.49
N ASP A 92 -5.36 3.33 -0.81
CA ASP A 92 -6.20 3.93 0.23
C ASP A 92 -5.37 4.45 1.41
N PHE A 93 -4.19 3.86 1.65
CA PHE A 93 -3.25 4.34 2.66
C PHE A 93 -2.46 5.58 2.21
N VAL A 94 -2.51 5.94 0.93
CA VAL A 94 -1.78 7.08 0.36
C VAL A 94 -2.70 8.30 0.35
N PRO A 95 -2.44 9.34 1.16
CA PRO A 95 -3.37 10.47 1.33
C PRO A 95 -3.76 11.20 0.04
N ALA A 96 -2.89 11.18 -0.98
CA ALA A 96 -3.18 11.78 -2.28
C ALA A 96 -4.36 11.09 -3.00
N TYR A 97 -4.64 9.82 -2.71
CA TYR A 97 -5.62 8.98 -3.41
C TYR A 97 -6.82 8.58 -2.56
N THR A 98 -6.87 9.03 -1.30
CA THR A 98 -8.02 8.85 -0.42
C THR A 98 -8.92 10.08 -0.53
N SER A 99 -10.06 9.94 -1.19
CA SER A 99 -11.13 10.92 -1.08
C SER A 99 -11.54 10.97 0.40
N ALA A 100 -11.30 12.10 1.08
CA ALA A 100 -11.93 12.33 2.37
C ALA A 100 -13.44 12.20 2.15
N SER A 101 -14.01 11.08 2.60
CA SER A 101 -15.43 11.02 2.88
C SER A 101 -15.63 11.99 4.04
N ILE A 102 -16.07 13.21 3.70
CA ILE A 102 -16.74 14.10 4.64
C ILE A 102 -18.18 13.62 4.73
#